data_AF-A0AAD0PWX6-F1
#
_entry.id   AF-A0AAD0PWX6-F1
#
_cell.length_a   1.000
_cell.length_b   1.000
_cell.length_c   1.000
_cell.angle_alpha   90.00
_cell.angle_beta   90.00
_cell.angle_gamma   90.00
#
_symmetry.space_group_name_H-M   'P 1'
#
loop_
_entity.id
_entity.type
_entity.pdbx_description
1 polymer ?
#
loop_
_entity_poly.entity_id
_entity_poly.type
_entity_poly.pdbx_seq_one_letter_code
_entity_poly.pdbx_strand_id
1 'polypeptide(L)'
;MKDRLERGEMGLAFHGSSRKIARFTSTKVGRGADSNSSLGLYLSHVPLNALDYAENSNASGEGDTIVVYVVAYPANGLAHEMSPDEFFGVADDDSLQPPCHFSNLRSDLLAKGFDRAECDTGEDAITVVLDPDRCEIVAVLDQEAIEKLECSGVDCLDSMALLEAITPHLPSPGKNRKSMAGTHEYP
;
A
#
# COMPACT_ATOMS: atom_id res chain seq x y z
N MET A 1 -13.06 11.38 7.15
CA MET A 1 -11.82 10.60 7.30
C MET A 1 -11.29 10.71 8.72
N LYS A 2 -10.98 11.92 9.21
CA LYS A 2 -10.53 12.19 10.59
C LYS A 2 -11.29 11.38 11.66
N ASP A 3 -12.62 11.52 11.76
CA ASP A 3 -13.40 10.79 12.76
C ASP A 3 -13.28 9.25 12.66
N ARG A 4 -13.02 8.72 11.45
CA ARG A 4 -12.84 7.27 11.23
C ARG A 4 -11.45 6.81 11.68
N LEU A 5 -10.43 7.64 11.50
CA LEU A 5 -9.08 7.40 12.03
C LEU A 5 -9.10 7.47 13.57
N GLU A 6 -9.77 8.47 14.15
CA GLU A 6 -9.90 8.62 15.61
C GLU A 6 -10.60 7.42 16.26
N ARG A 7 -11.52 6.76 15.55
CA ARG A 7 -12.20 5.53 16.01
C ARG A 7 -11.44 4.24 15.66
N GLY A 8 -10.29 4.33 15.00
CA GLY A 8 -9.52 3.16 14.54
C GLY A 8 -10.20 2.34 13.45
N GLU A 9 -11.21 2.90 12.76
CA GLU A 9 -11.89 2.22 11.65
C GLU A 9 -11.02 2.16 10.38
N MET A 10 -10.10 3.11 10.26
CA MET A 10 -9.17 3.24 9.14
C MET A 10 -7.76 3.45 9.66
N GLY A 11 -6.77 2.97 8.91
CA GLY A 11 -5.37 3.32 9.04
C GLY A 11 -4.89 4.11 7.83
N LEU A 12 -3.74 4.76 7.96
CA LEU A 12 -3.00 5.36 6.86
C LEU A 12 -1.65 4.65 6.72
N ALA A 13 -1.25 4.38 5.48
CA ALA A 13 0.05 3.80 5.15
C ALA A 13 0.46 4.25 3.74
N PHE A 14 1.67 3.91 3.32
CA PHE A 14 2.27 4.35 2.06
C PHE A 14 2.26 3.26 1.01
N HIS A 15 2.04 3.64 -0.24
CA HIS A 15 2.17 2.76 -1.38
C HIS A 15 3.08 3.40 -2.43
N GLY A 16 4.23 2.78 -2.68
CA GLY A 16 5.16 3.17 -3.73
C GLY A 16 4.74 2.65 -5.09
N SER A 17 4.78 3.48 -6.12
CA SER A 17 4.55 3.02 -7.49
C SER A 17 5.41 3.74 -8.51
N SER A 18 5.76 3.01 -9.56
CA SER A 18 6.35 3.59 -10.77
C SER A 18 5.31 4.08 -11.80
N ARG A 19 4.02 3.98 -11.47
CA ARG A 19 2.89 4.30 -12.36
C ARG A 19 1.91 5.27 -11.69
N LYS A 20 1.23 6.09 -12.50
CA LYS A 20 0.13 6.93 -12.02
C LYS A 20 -1.13 6.10 -11.81
N ILE A 21 -1.55 5.98 -10.55
CA ILE A 21 -2.73 5.25 -10.12
C ILE A 21 -3.88 6.24 -9.86
N ALA A 22 -5.01 6.06 -10.53
CA ALA A 22 -6.23 6.83 -10.24
C ALA A 22 -7.06 6.23 -9.10
N ARG A 23 -7.02 4.90 -8.96
CA ARG A 23 -7.72 4.13 -7.93
C ARG A 23 -7.11 2.74 -7.79
N PHE A 24 -7.20 2.19 -6.60
CA PHE A 24 -6.94 0.77 -6.33
C PHE A 24 -8.15 -0.07 -6.70
N THR A 25 -7.92 -1.29 -7.20
CA THR A 25 -9.01 -2.21 -7.54
C THR A 25 -8.60 -3.67 -7.49
N SER A 26 -9.51 -4.55 -7.05
CA SER A 26 -9.29 -6.00 -7.00
C SER A 26 -9.08 -6.64 -8.37
N THR A 27 -9.55 -6.01 -9.45
CA THR A 27 -9.45 -6.55 -10.83
C THR A 27 -8.04 -6.56 -11.39
N LYS A 28 -7.11 -5.96 -10.65
CA LYS A 28 -5.76 -5.74 -11.11
C LYS A 28 -4.74 -6.54 -10.33
N VAL A 29 -4.91 -6.66 -9.01
CA VAL A 29 -4.10 -7.50 -8.10
C VAL A 29 -3.39 -8.66 -8.81
N GLY A 30 -2.07 -8.75 -8.60
CA GLY A 30 -1.22 -9.77 -9.22
C GLY A 30 -0.55 -9.37 -10.53
N ARG A 31 -0.55 -8.08 -10.93
CA ARG A 31 0.22 -7.61 -12.10
C ARG A 31 1.57 -6.99 -11.73
N GLY A 32 2.00 -7.08 -10.48
CA GLY A 32 3.37 -6.74 -10.08
C GLY A 32 4.36 -7.81 -10.54
N ALA A 33 5.66 -7.50 -10.50
CA ALA A 33 6.69 -8.48 -10.84
C ALA A 33 6.83 -9.59 -9.79
N ASP A 34 6.58 -9.28 -8.52
CA ASP A 34 6.71 -10.22 -7.42
C ASP A 34 5.54 -11.22 -7.39
N SER A 35 5.84 -12.50 -7.11
CA SER A 35 4.79 -13.54 -7.01
C SER A 35 3.72 -13.19 -5.99
N ASN A 36 4.14 -12.60 -4.87
CA ASN A 36 3.24 -12.24 -3.78
C ASN A 36 2.35 -11.03 -4.11
N SER A 37 2.59 -10.29 -5.19
CA SER A 37 1.69 -9.21 -5.67
C SER A 37 0.24 -9.66 -5.91
N SER A 38 -0.01 -10.97 -6.03
CA SER A 38 -1.35 -11.56 -6.12
C SER A 38 -2.12 -11.63 -4.79
N LEU A 39 -1.47 -11.32 -3.66
CA LEU A 39 -2.05 -11.36 -2.32
C LEU A 39 -2.97 -10.15 -2.05
N GLY A 40 -2.65 -8.98 -2.59
CA GLY A 40 -3.44 -7.77 -2.37
C GLY A 40 -2.70 -6.48 -2.69
N LEU A 41 -3.13 -5.38 -2.07
CA LEU A 41 -2.46 -4.08 -2.14
C LEU A 41 -1.43 -3.96 -1.01
N TYR A 42 -0.17 -3.76 -1.38
CA TYR A 42 0.94 -3.66 -0.45
C TYR A 42 1.09 -2.21 0.04
N LEU A 43 1.05 -2.05 1.35
CA LEU A 43 1.24 -0.79 2.04
C LEU A 43 2.39 -0.92 3.03
N SER A 44 3.31 0.04 3.03
CA SER A 44 4.39 0.18 4.00
C SER A 44 4.02 1.22 5.05
N HIS A 45 4.42 1.01 6.30
CA HIS A 45 4.33 2.04 7.33
C HIS A 45 5.53 2.98 7.35
N VAL A 46 6.59 2.65 6.59
CA VAL A 46 7.80 3.44 6.46
C VAL A 46 7.80 4.16 5.10
N PRO A 47 7.73 5.51 5.06
CA PRO A 47 7.59 6.25 3.81
C PRO A 47 8.79 6.08 2.88
N LEU A 48 10.01 5.95 3.43
CA LEU A 48 11.21 5.69 2.65
C LEU A 48 11.20 4.33 1.97
N ASN A 49 10.73 3.27 2.64
CA ASN A 49 10.64 1.94 2.03
C ASN A 49 9.65 1.93 0.85
N ALA A 50 8.54 2.70 0.96
CA ALA A 50 7.63 2.90 -0.17
C ALA A 50 8.29 3.68 -1.32
N LEU A 51 9.12 4.68 -1.03
CA LEU A 51 9.88 5.40 -2.06
C LEU A 51 10.89 4.47 -2.76
N ASP A 52 11.69 3.72 -2.00
CA ASP A 52 12.67 2.76 -2.52
C ASP A 52 11.98 1.73 -3.45
N TYR A 53 10.79 1.25 -3.08
CA TYR A 53 10.00 0.37 -3.93
C TYR A 53 9.59 1.04 -5.25
N ALA A 54 9.13 2.30 -5.20
CA ALA A 54 8.77 3.06 -6.41
C ALA A 54 9.97 3.28 -7.34
N GLU A 55 11.14 3.60 -6.78
CA GLU A 55 12.40 3.76 -7.50
C GLU A 55 12.84 2.45 -8.17
N ASN A 56 12.82 1.34 -7.42
CA ASN A 56 13.19 0.01 -7.93
C ASN A 56 12.25 -0.46 -9.05
N SER A 57 10.95 -0.25 -8.89
CA SER A 57 9.95 -0.55 -9.92
C SER A 57 10.17 0.32 -11.18
N ASN A 58 10.53 1.60 -11.02
CA ASN A 58 10.86 2.48 -12.14
C ASN A 58 12.14 2.06 -12.86
N ALA A 59 13.21 1.75 -12.11
CA ALA A 59 14.48 1.26 -12.65
C ALA A 59 14.33 -0.08 -13.41
N SER A 60 13.37 -0.90 -13.01
CA SER A 60 13.00 -2.16 -13.66
C SER A 60 12.14 -1.97 -14.92
N GLY A 61 11.77 -0.73 -15.26
CA GLY A 61 11.01 -0.39 -16.46
C GLY A 61 9.51 -0.68 -16.35
N GLU A 62 8.98 -0.85 -15.13
CA GLU A 62 7.55 -1.09 -14.95
C GLU A 62 6.70 0.16 -15.24
N GLY A 63 7.26 1.36 -15.09
CA GLY A 63 6.59 2.62 -15.35
C GLY A 63 7.58 3.78 -15.52
N ASP A 64 7.07 4.99 -15.69
CA ASP A 64 7.83 6.19 -16.07
C ASP A 64 7.72 7.34 -15.05
N THR A 65 7.14 7.07 -13.89
CA THR A 65 7.04 8.03 -12.77
C THR A 65 7.61 7.40 -11.50
N ILE A 66 7.95 8.22 -10.50
CA ILE A 66 8.21 7.77 -9.12
C ILE A 66 7.23 8.53 -8.26
N VAL A 67 6.38 7.81 -7.52
CA VAL A 67 5.31 8.42 -6.73
C VAL A 67 4.99 7.57 -5.53
N VAL A 68 4.75 8.23 -4.38
CA VAL A 68 4.28 7.58 -3.17
C VAL A 68 2.87 8.06 -2.86
N TYR A 69 1.96 7.12 -2.67
CA TYR A 69 0.58 7.40 -2.29
C TYR A 69 0.41 7.21 -0.80
N VAL A 70 -0.26 8.16 -0.13
CA VAL A 70 -0.80 7.90 1.21
C VAL A 70 -2.18 7.28 1.03
N VAL A 71 -2.36 6.09 1.56
CA VAL A 71 -3.52 5.24 1.35
C VAL A 71 -4.26 5.05 2.65
N ALA A 72 -5.55 5.35 2.64
CA ALA A 72 -6.45 5.00 3.73
C ALA A 72 -6.99 3.58 3.49
N TYR A 73 -6.87 2.71 4.49
CA TYR A 73 -7.32 1.31 4.43
C TYR A 73 -8.14 0.91 5.67
N PRO A 74 -9.00 -0.13 5.61
CA PRO A 74 -9.75 -0.62 6.76
C PRO A 74 -8.85 -1.20 7.86
N ALA A 75 -8.95 -0.69 9.10
CA ALA A 75 -8.08 -1.10 10.21
C ALA A 75 -8.82 -1.81 11.37
N ASN A 76 -10.13 -1.63 11.51
CA ASN A 76 -10.94 -2.30 12.54
C ASN A 76 -11.28 -3.77 12.20
N GLY A 77 -10.79 -4.24 11.06
CA GLY A 77 -10.98 -5.58 10.53
C GLY A 77 -10.11 -6.65 11.16
N LEU A 78 -10.37 -7.91 10.80
CA LEU A 78 -9.48 -9.01 11.15
C LEU A 78 -8.18 -8.91 10.34
N ALA A 79 -7.04 -9.01 11.03
CA ALA A 79 -5.71 -9.11 10.45
C ALA A 79 -5.16 -10.53 10.59
N HIS A 80 -4.58 -11.04 9.51
CA HIS A 80 -3.81 -12.27 9.53
C HIS A 80 -2.32 -11.92 9.70
N GLU A 81 -1.72 -12.34 10.81
CA GLU A 81 -0.29 -12.17 11.05
C GLU A 81 0.49 -13.23 10.25
N MET A 82 1.32 -12.78 9.30
CA MET A 82 2.16 -13.63 8.47
C MET A 82 3.59 -13.65 8.98
N SER A 83 4.26 -14.79 8.86
CA SER A 83 5.72 -14.82 8.95
C SER A 83 6.34 -14.27 7.66
N PRO A 84 7.61 -13.82 7.69
CA PRO A 84 8.35 -13.46 6.48
C PRO A 84 8.35 -14.58 5.43
N ASP A 85 8.54 -15.83 5.85
CA ASP A 85 8.52 -16.98 4.94
C ASP A 85 7.15 -17.15 4.26
N GLU A 86 6.06 -16.99 5.00
CA GLU A 86 4.70 -17.03 4.43
C GLU A 86 4.48 -15.86 3.45
N PHE A 87 4.96 -14.68 3.80
CA PHE A 87 4.79 -13.45 3.02
C PHE A 87 5.59 -13.46 1.70
N PHE A 88 6.82 -13.96 1.73
CA PHE A 88 7.67 -14.12 0.54
C PHE A 88 7.41 -15.44 -0.19
N GLY A 89 6.63 -16.35 0.41
CA GLY A 89 6.32 -17.66 -0.13
C GLY A 89 7.54 -18.57 -0.21
N VAL A 90 8.36 -18.58 0.83
CA VAL A 90 9.49 -19.50 0.97
C VAL A 90 8.97 -20.80 1.54
N ALA A 91 9.08 -21.89 0.78
CA ALA A 91 8.70 -23.23 1.23
C ALA A 91 9.82 -23.88 2.07
N ASP A 92 9.51 -25.01 2.72
CA ASP A 92 10.47 -25.78 3.55
C ASP A 92 11.73 -26.23 2.79
N ASP A 93 11.67 -26.29 1.45
CA ASP A 93 12.78 -26.64 0.57
C ASP A 93 13.46 -25.40 -0.07
N ASP A 94 13.23 -24.22 0.50
CA ASP A 94 13.67 -22.90 0.02
C ASP A 94 13.15 -22.51 -1.37
N SER A 95 12.17 -23.23 -1.92
CA SER A 95 11.54 -22.87 -3.19
C SER A 95 10.55 -21.71 -3.01
N LEU A 96 10.43 -20.87 -4.04
CA LEU A 96 9.48 -19.76 -4.06
C LEU A 96 8.11 -20.19 -4.59
N GLN A 97 7.06 -19.81 -3.86
CA GLN A 97 5.69 -20.06 -4.25
C GLN A 97 5.31 -19.26 -5.52
N PRO A 98 4.54 -19.85 -6.44
CA PRO A 98 4.08 -19.18 -7.64
C PRO A 98 2.95 -18.17 -7.34
N PRO A 99 2.63 -17.24 -8.26
CA PRO A 99 1.54 -16.27 -8.08
C PRO A 99 0.17 -16.89 -7.75
N CYS A 100 -0.13 -18.08 -8.27
CA CYS A 100 -1.39 -18.77 -8.00
C CYS A 100 -1.53 -19.21 -6.53
N HIS A 101 -0.42 -19.44 -5.83
CA HIS A 101 -0.43 -19.71 -4.39
C HIS A 101 -1.02 -18.50 -3.63
N PHE A 102 -0.49 -17.31 -3.90
CA PHE A 102 -0.93 -16.08 -3.24
C PHE A 102 -2.36 -15.67 -3.62
N SER A 103 -2.77 -15.91 -4.87
CA SER A 103 -4.17 -15.74 -5.28
C SER A 103 -5.14 -16.63 -4.48
N ASN A 104 -4.75 -17.88 -4.24
CA ASN A 104 -5.53 -18.82 -3.43
C ASN A 104 -5.53 -18.40 -1.96
N LEU A 105 -4.36 -18.04 -1.41
CA LEU A 105 -4.23 -17.55 -0.04
C LEU A 105 -5.11 -16.32 0.21
N ARG A 106 -5.09 -15.33 -0.70
CA ARG A 106 -5.98 -14.17 -0.65
C ARG A 106 -7.46 -14.59 -0.58
N SER A 107 -7.86 -15.52 -1.44
CA SER A 107 -9.24 -16.01 -1.49
C SER A 107 -9.65 -16.70 -0.19
N ASP A 108 -8.77 -17.52 0.37
CA ASP A 108 -8.99 -18.22 1.63
C ASP A 108 -9.08 -17.26 2.83
N LEU A 109 -8.22 -16.25 2.88
CA LEU A 109 -8.23 -15.22 3.93
C LEU A 109 -9.51 -14.38 3.87
N LEU A 110 -9.91 -13.94 2.67
CA LEU A 110 -11.18 -13.23 2.46
C LEU A 110 -12.38 -14.10 2.87
N ALA A 111 -12.39 -15.39 2.53
CA ALA A 111 -13.45 -16.32 2.92
C ALA A 111 -13.55 -16.52 4.44
N LYS A 112 -12.43 -16.40 5.16
CA LYS A 112 -12.36 -16.42 6.63
C LYS A 112 -12.71 -15.07 7.28
N GLY A 113 -12.95 -14.03 6.48
CA GLY A 113 -13.32 -12.70 6.95
C GLY A 113 -12.15 -11.80 7.33
N PHE A 114 -10.92 -12.16 6.92
CA PHE A 114 -9.77 -11.25 7.06
C PHE A 114 -9.87 -10.11 6.06
N ASP A 115 -9.53 -8.91 6.52
CA ASP A 115 -9.49 -7.71 5.69
C ASP A 115 -8.08 -7.42 5.17
N ARG A 116 -7.08 -7.84 5.95
CA ARG A 116 -5.66 -7.59 5.68
C ARG A 116 -4.78 -8.71 6.20
N ALA A 117 -3.56 -8.76 5.68
CA ALA A 117 -2.46 -9.49 6.27
C ALA A 117 -1.38 -8.50 6.73
N GLU A 118 -0.71 -8.81 7.82
CA GLU A 118 0.36 -7.99 8.40
C GLU A 118 1.64 -8.82 8.47
N CYS A 119 2.77 -8.24 8.09
CA CYS A 119 4.08 -8.87 8.14
C CYS A 119 5.10 -7.85 8.63
N ASP A 120 5.90 -8.23 9.63
CA ASP A 120 7.07 -7.49 10.07
C ASP A 120 8.31 -8.21 9.53
N THR A 121 9.08 -7.52 8.67
CA THR A 121 10.31 -8.06 8.07
C THR A 121 11.56 -7.70 8.88
N GLY A 122 11.41 -6.95 9.97
CA GLY A 122 12.48 -6.33 10.73
C GLY A 122 12.96 -4.99 10.15
N GLU A 123 12.79 -4.78 8.84
CA GLU A 123 13.11 -3.52 8.13
C GLU A 123 11.86 -2.69 7.80
N ASP A 124 10.70 -3.35 7.70
CA ASP A 124 9.42 -2.71 7.43
C ASP A 124 8.28 -3.41 8.18
N ALA A 125 7.27 -2.62 8.52
CA ALA A 125 5.96 -3.12 8.87
C ALA A 125 5.07 -3.01 7.63
N ILE A 126 4.70 -4.15 7.06
CA ILE A 126 3.94 -4.23 5.82
C ILE A 126 2.51 -4.64 6.12
N THR A 127 1.56 -3.91 5.55
CA THR A 127 0.14 -4.27 5.53
C THR A 127 -0.28 -4.59 4.12
N VAL A 128 -0.78 -5.80 3.88
CA VAL A 128 -1.38 -6.19 2.61
C VAL A 128 -2.90 -6.15 2.74
N VAL A 129 -3.55 -5.20 2.06
CA VAL A 129 -5.00 -5.11 2.04
C VAL A 129 -5.56 -6.10 1.01
N LEU A 130 -6.38 -7.04 1.49
CA LEU A 130 -6.87 -8.16 0.68
C LEU A 130 -7.96 -7.73 -0.31
N ASP A 131 -8.69 -6.66 -0.04
CA ASP A 131 -9.66 -6.06 -0.97
C ASP A 131 -9.30 -4.58 -1.27
N PRO A 132 -8.50 -4.32 -2.32
CA PRO A 132 -8.07 -2.96 -2.64
C PRO A 132 -9.20 -2.01 -3.05
N ASP A 133 -10.38 -2.51 -3.43
CA ASP A 133 -11.52 -1.64 -3.78
C ASP A 133 -12.04 -0.84 -2.56
N ARG A 134 -11.64 -1.22 -1.34
CA ARG A 134 -11.97 -0.54 -0.08
C ARG A 134 -10.95 0.53 0.33
N CYS A 135 -9.88 0.71 -0.44
CA CYS A 135 -8.83 1.68 -0.17
C CYS A 135 -9.06 3.01 -0.89
N GLU A 136 -8.60 4.09 -0.27
CA GLU A 136 -8.69 5.45 -0.83
C GLU A 136 -7.31 6.10 -0.89
N ILE A 137 -6.97 6.72 -2.02
CA ILE A 137 -5.79 7.59 -2.12
C ILE A 137 -6.12 8.91 -1.42
N VAL A 138 -5.40 9.21 -0.35
CA VAL A 138 -5.57 10.42 0.47
C VAL A 138 -4.69 11.55 -0.05
N ALA A 139 -3.43 11.25 -0.31
CA ALA A 139 -2.45 12.20 -0.81
C ALA A 139 -1.49 11.52 -1.78
N VAL A 140 -0.82 12.35 -2.58
CA VAL A 140 0.24 11.95 -3.50
C VAL A 140 1.48 12.75 -3.12
N LEU A 141 2.55 12.04 -2.77
CA LEU A 141 3.81 12.61 -2.32
C LEU A 141 4.88 12.34 -3.38
N ASP A 142 5.68 13.36 -3.66
CA ASP A 142 6.93 13.22 -4.38
C ASP A 142 8.07 12.95 -3.39
N GLN A 143 9.27 12.69 -3.93
CA GLN A 143 10.46 12.43 -3.13
C GLN A 143 10.75 13.54 -2.12
N GLU A 144 10.65 14.81 -2.51
CA GLU A 144 10.93 15.94 -1.62
C GLU A 144 9.96 15.98 -0.43
N ALA A 145 8.68 15.66 -0.65
CA ALA A 145 7.69 15.57 0.41
C ALA A 145 7.97 14.40 1.38
N ILE A 146 8.42 13.26 0.85
CA ILE A 146 8.79 12.08 1.65
C ILE A 146 10.02 12.38 2.53
N GLU A 147 11.08 12.95 1.95
CA GLU A 147 12.29 13.32 2.70
C GLU A 147 11.99 14.34 3.81
N LYS A 148 11.08 15.29 3.55
CA LYS A 148 10.61 16.26 4.57
C LYS A 148 9.81 15.59 5.67
N LEU A 149 8.95 14.62 5.33
CA LEU A 149 8.17 13.88 6.31
C LEU A 149 9.09 13.09 7.24
N GLU A 150 10.09 12.40 6.69
CA GLU A 150 11.11 11.69 7.47
C GLU A 150 11.86 12.64 8.43
N CYS A 151 12.34 13.77 7.90
CA CYS A 151 13.06 14.77 8.70
C CYS A 151 12.21 15.43 9.79
N SER A 152 10.88 15.35 9.70
CA SER A 152 9.97 15.97 10.67
C SER A 152 9.84 15.17 11.97
N GLY A 153 10.26 13.91 11.98
CA GLY A 153 10.15 13.02 13.14
C GLY A 153 8.71 12.63 13.48
N VAL A 154 7.78 12.77 12.53
CA VAL A 154 6.38 12.32 12.67
C VAL A 154 6.35 10.81 12.77
N ASP A 155 5.68 10.31 13.80
CA ASP A 155 5.39 8.88 13.93
C ASP A 155 4.36 8.49 12.86
N CYS A 156 4.83 7.83 11.80
CA CYS A 156 3.98 7.41 10.69
C CYS A 156 3.06 6.23 11.03
N LEU A 157 3.27 5.55 12.16
CA LEU A 157 2.34 4.53 12.67
C LEU A 157 1.09 5.18 13.29
N ASP A 158 1.19 6.41 13.78
CA ASP A 158 0.05 7.20 14.21
C ASP A 158 -0.64 7.84 13.00
N SER A 159 -1.72 7.22 12.54
CA SER A 159 -2.50 7.70 11.39
C SER A 159 -3.04 9.12 11.56
N MET A 160 -3.26 9.60 12.80
CA MET A 160 -3.71 10.97 13.04
C MET A 160 -2.55 11.95 12.90
N ALA A 161 -1.39 11.64 13.49
CA ALA A 161 -0.19 12.44 13.32
C ALA A 161 0.23 12.52 11.85
N LEU A 162 0.16 11.39 11.13
CA LEU A 162 0.41 11.33 9.70
C LEU A 162 -0.57 12.22 8.92
N LEU A 163 -1.88 12.14 9.17
CA LEU A 163 -2.88 12.97 8.50
C LEU A 163 -2.60 14.47 8.68
N GLU A 164 -2.21 14.89 9.89
CA GLU A 164 -1.85 16.29 10.17
C GLU A 164 -0.61 16.71 9.37
N ALA A 165 0.42 15.85 9.33
CA ALA A 165 1.65 16.11 8.59
C ALA A 165 1.43 16.24 7.07
N ILE A 166 0.54 15.43 6.50
CA ILE A 166 0.26 15.42 5.05
C ILE A 166 -0.84 16.41 4.63
N THR A 167 -1.43 17.15 5.57
CA THR A 167 -2.49 18.13 5.29
C THR A 167 -2.14 19.11 4.14
N PRO A 168 -0.91 19.64 4.03
CA PRO A 168 -0.51 20.51 2.91
C PRO A 168 -0.58 19.84 1.53
N HIS A 169 -0.53 18.50 1.48
CA HIS A 169 -0.53 17.69 0.26
C HIS A 169 -1.92 17.15 -0.11
N LEU A 170 -2.94 17.43 0.71
CA LEU A 170 -4.31 16.99 0.42
C LEU A 170 -4.86 17.71 -0.81
N PRO A 171 -5.63 17.01 -1.67
CA PRO A 171 -6.29 17.64 -2.81
C PRO A 171 -7.28 18.71 -2.31
N SER A 172 -7.23 19.91 -2.91
CA SER A 172 -8.11 21.01 -2.49
C SER A 172 -9.59 20.66 -2.65
N PRO A 173 -10.46 21.00 -1.67
CA PRO A 173 -11.90 20.76 -1.76
C PRO A 173 -12.49 21.41 -3.02
N GLY A 174 -13.23 20.63 -3.82
CA GLY A 174 -13.99 21.15 -4.97
C GLY A 174 -13.28 21.17 -6.32
N LYS A 175 -11.98 20.79 -6.42
CA LYS A 175 -11.37 20.47 -7.71
C LYS A 175 -11.65 19.01 -8.07
N ASN A 176 -12.88 18.72 -8.50
CA ASN A 176 -13.19 17.43 -9.08
C ASN A 176 -12.33 17.18 -10.33
N ARG A 177 -11.49 16.15 -10.23
CA ARG A 177 -11.06 15.22 -11.28
C ARG A 177 -11.16 15.79 -12.70
N LYS A 178 -10.19 16.62 -13.11
CA LYS A 178 -9.83 16.61 -14.54
C LYS A 178 -9.41 15.18 -14.85
N SER A 179 -10.06 14.54 -15.83
CA SER A 179 -9.59 13.28 -16.39
C SER A 179 -8.12 13.46 -16.74
N MET A 180 -7.23 12.91 -15.93
CA MET A 180 -5.82 12.87 -16.25
C MET A 180 -5.68 11.84 -17.35
N ALA A 181 -5.65 12.30 -18.60
CA ALA A 181 -5.26 11.44 -19.72
C ALA A 181 -3.91 10.80 -19.36
N GLY A 182 -3.87 9.47 -19.29
CA GLY A 182 -2.69 8.70 -18.88
C GLY A 182 -2.68 8.17 -17.44
N THR A 183 -3.77 8.26 -16.67
CA THR A 183 -3.87 7.52 -15.41
C THR A 183 -4.22 6.06 -15.65
N HIS A 184 -3.47 5.17 -15.02
CA HIS A 184 -3.77 3.75 -14.98
C HIS A 184 -4.59 3.41 -13.74
N GLU A 185 -5.42 2.38 -13.85
CA GLU A 185 -5.88 1.66 -12.65
C GLU A 185 -4.69 0.86 -12.13
N TYR A 186 -4.56 0.76 -10.80
CA TYR A 186 -3.50 0.01 -10.11
C TYR A 186 -3.20 -1.31 -10.84
N PRO A 187 -1.95 -1.73 -11.08
CA PRO A 187 -1.66 -3.10 -11.48
C PRO A 187 -1.80 -4.07 -10.31
#